data_AF-A0A7C4RG59-F1
#
_entry.id   AF-A0A7C4RG59-F1
#
_cell.length_a   1.000
_cell.length_b   1.000
_cell.length_c   1.000
_cell.angle_alpha   90.00
_cell.angle_beta   90.00
_cell.angle_gamma   90.00
#
_symmetry.space_group_name_H-M   'P 1'
#
loop_
_entity.id
_entity.type
_entity.pdbx_description
1 polymer ?
#
loop_
_entity_poly.entity_id
_entity_poly.type
_entity_poly.pdbx_seq_one_letter_code
_entity_poly.pdbx_strand_id
1 'polypeptide(L)'
;MEQSYYLIFKEGKKGGEILFNVGTRERASTLIRLRGRKTHETFNKILQILSRTGCITPIQTGNPRIYSLRDDAGPVIGTYLILIRRAQKMDYWIDFLNELLMGEHSRLGETFATFLETIIDLSKGAPAGKGYNLSPTVVSSFSSALKVLIKTLKKY
;
A
#
# COMPACT_ATOMS: atom_id res chain seq x y z
N MET A 1 20.46 4.98 -6.78
CA MET A 1 20.01 3.57 -6.79
C MET A 1 18.50 3.61 -6.85
N GLU A 2 17.90 3.09 -7.92
CA GLU A 2 16.45 2.97 -8.03
C GLU A 2 15.93 2.09 -6.88
N GLN A 3 14.99 2.63 -6.11
CA GLN A 3 14.34 1.89 -5.05
C GLN A 3 13.25 1.02 -5.67
N SER A 4 13.38 -0.31 -5.56
CA SER A 4 12.31 -1.20 -6.01
C SER A 4 11.24 -1.35 -4.92
N TYR A 5 10.00 -1.46 -5.37
CA TYR A 5 8.84 -1.65 -4.50
C TYR A 5 8.33 -3.08 -4.62
N TYR A 6 8.04 -3.72 -3.49
CA TYR A 6 7.56 -5.09 -3.44
C TYR A 6 6.27 -5.19 -2.64
N LEU A 7 5.29 -5.87 -3.23
CA LEU A 7 4.07 -6.27 -2.56
C LEU A 7 4.16 -7.76 -2.20
N ILE A 8 4.09 -8.07 -0.91
CA ILE A 8 4.29 -9.43 -0.40
C ILE A 8 3.07 -9.86 0.39
N PHE A 9 2.57 -11.07 0.12
CA PHE A 9 1.57 -11.72 0.94
C PHE A 9 2.14 -12.95 1.65
N LYS A 10 2.00 -13.00 2.97
CA LYS A 10 2.37 -14.15 3.78
C LYS A 10 1.13 -14.81 4.34
N GLU A 11 0.95 -16.10 4.08
CA GLU A 11 -0.09 -16.89 4.74
C GLU A 11 0.34 -17.23 6.17
N GLY A 12 -0.61 -17.14 7.11
CA GLY A 12 -0.36 -17.41 8.52
C GLY A 12 -1.55 -18.10 9.18
N LYS A 13 -1.27 -18.79 10.31
CA LYS A 13 -2.26 -19.60 11.05
C LYS A 13 -3.47 -18.80 11.57
N LYS A 14 -3.32 -17.50 11.82
CA LYS A 14 -4.37 -16.61 12.37
C LYS A 14 -4.91 -15.61 11.33
N GLY A 15 -4.60 -15.82 10.05
CA GLY A 15 -4.85 -14.89 8.97
C GLY A 15 -3.57 -14.55 8.19
N GLY A 16 -3.74 -13.82 7.08
CA GLY A 16 -2.63 -13.41 6.22
C GLY A 16 -2.05 -12.05 6.57
N GLU A 17 -0.84 -11.78 6.10
CA GLU A 17 -0.16 -10.50 6.20
C GLU A 17 0.13 -9.93 4.81
N ILE A 18 -0.16 -8.65 4.60
CA ILE A 18 0.31 -7.89 3.44
C ILE A 18 1.49 -7.04 3.90
N LEU A 19 2.62 -7.15 3.22
CA LEU A 19 3.79 -6.32 3.45
C LEU A 19 4.06 -5.49 2.20
N PHE A 20 4.37 -4.21 2.42
CA PHE A 20 4.89 -3.32 1.41
C PHE A 20 6.35 -3.03 1.75
N ASN A 21 7.26 -3.51 0.91
CA ASN A 21 8.69 -3.39 1.12
C ASN A 21 9.31 -2.44 0.10
N VAL A 22 10.33 -1.70 0.53
CA VAL A 22 11.13 -0.81 -0.30
C VAL A 22 12.61 -1.10 -0.12
N GLY A 23 13.34 -1.14 -1.23
CA GLY A 23 14.78 -1.33 -1.26
C GLY A 23 15.21 -2.19 -2.46
N THR A 24 16.39 -2.79 -2.36
CA THR A 24 16.86 -3.74 -3.38
C THR A 24 16.38 -5.15 -3.05
N ARG A 25 16.46 -6.08 -4.02
CA ARG A 25 16.09 -7.50 -3.82
C ARG A 25 16.80 -8.13 -2.61
N GLU A 26 18.03 -7.69 -2.34
CA GLU A 26 18.89 -8.20 -1.27
C GLU A 26 18.72 -7.45 0.06
N ARG A 27 18.25 -6.20 0.02
CA ARG A 27 18.09 -5.32 1.20
C ARG A 27 16.77 -4.56 1.15
N ALA A 28 15.67 -5.30 1.06
CA ALA A 28 14.33 -4.73 1.11
C ALA A 28 13.85 -4.62 2.56
N SER A 29 13.28 -3.46 2.91
CA SER A 29 12.82 -3.15 4.25
C SER A 29 11.30 -2.94 4.26
N THR A 30 10.60 -3.47 5.27
CA THR A 30 9.13 -3.33 5.34
C THR A 30 8.74 -1.92 5.78
N LEU A 31 8.13 -1.16 4.88
CA LEU A 31 7.52 0.13 5.21
C LEU A 31 6.19 -0.05 5.93
N ILE A 32 5.32 -0.92 5.41
CA ILE A 32 3.95 -1.12 5.93
C ILE A 32 3.67 -2.60 6.07
N ARG A 33 2.99 -2.96 7.16
CA ARG A 33 2.45 -4.30 7.39
C ARG A 33 0.98 -4.20 7.77
N LEU A 34 0.12 -4.86 7.00
CA LEU A 34 -1.30 -5.03 7.31
C LEU A 34 -1.56 -6.47 7.73
N ARG A 35 -2.32 -6.65 8.80
CA ARG A 35 -2.70 -7.96 9.37
C ARG A 35 -4.20 -8.02 9.56
N GLY A 36 -4.80 -9.19 9.39
CA GLY A 36 -6.22 -9.41 9.65
C GLY A 36 -6.73 -10.75 9.14
N ARG A 37 -8.03 -10.97 9.34
CA ARG A 37 -8.71 -12.16 8.78
C ARG A 37 -9.05 -11.97 7.30
N LYS A 38 -9.34 -10.73 6.89
CA LYS A 38 -9.72 -10.37 5.51
C LYS A 38 -8.55 -9.99 4.60
N THR A 39 -7.30 -10.07 5.09
CA THR A 39 -6.12 -9.66 4.32
C THR A 39 -5.89 -10.54 3.09
N HIS A 40 -6.26 -11.83 3.13
CA HIS A 40 -6.17 -12.69 1.94
C HIS A 40 -7.10 -12.20 0.82
N GLU A 41 -8.38 -12.00 1.13
CA GLU A 41 -9.36 -11.47 0.17
C GLU A 41 -8.95 -10.09 -0.35
N THR A 42 -8.52 -9.20 0.55
CA THR A 42 -8.04 -7.86 0.20
C THR A 42 -6.83 -7.93 -0.72
N PHE A 43 -5.86 -8.78 -0.42
CA PHE A 43 -4.67 -8.97 -1.25
C PHE A 43 -5.03 -9.46 -2.64
N ASN A 44 -5.91 -10.46 -2.77
CA ASN A 44 -6.31 -10.99 -4.06
C ASN A 44 -7.04 -9.94 -4.92
N LYS A 45 -7.92 -9.13 -4.32
CA LYS A 45 -8.60 -8.02 -5.01
C LYS A 45 -7.60 -6.96 -5.52
N ILE A 46 -6.64 -6.56 -4.68
CA ILE A 46 -5.55 -5.64 -5.08
C ILE A 46 -4.73 -6.26 -6.21
N LEU A 47 -4.33 -7.52 -6.06
CA LEU A 47 -3.52 -8.24 -7.04
C LEU A 47 -4.20 -8.31 -8.41
N GLN A 48 -5.51 -8.58 -8.43
CA GLN A 48 -6.31 -8.62 -9.66
C GLN A 48 -6.28 -7.27 -10.40
N ILE A 49 -6.48 -6.16 -9.69
CA ILE A 49 -6.44 -4.82 -10.28
C ILE A 49 -5.04 -4.55 -10.84
N LEU A 50 -4.01 -4.76 -10.04
CA LEU A 50 -2.61 -4.49 -10.43
C LEU A 50 -2.13 -5.35 -11.61
N SER A 51 -2.57 -6.61 -11.66
CA SER A 51 -2.25 -7.52 -12.77
C SER A 51 -2.88 -7.00 -14.06
N ARG A 52 -4.15 -6.59 -14.00
CA ARG A 52 -4.88 -6.05 -15.16
C ARG A 52 -4.29 -4.75 -15.68
N THR A 53 -3.79 -3.89 -14.81
CA THR A 53 -3.19 -2.59 -15.21
C THR A 53 -1.70 -2.69 -15.55
N GLY A 54 -1.11 -3.89 -15.49
CA GLY A 54 0.32 -4.09 -15.76
C GLY A 54 1.24 -3.41 -14.74
N CYS A 55 0.77 -3.18 -13.51
CA CYS A 55 1.52 -2.49 -12.46
C CYS A 55 2.37 -3.43 -11.60
N ILE A 56 2.29 -4.75 -11.79
CA ILE A 56 3.06 -5.74 -11.04
C ILE A 56 3.71 -6.78 -11.94
N THR A 57 4.80 -7.38 -11.45
CA THR A 57 5.43 -8.57 -12.03
C THR A 57 5.63 -9.63 -10.94
N PRO A 58 5.21 -10.90 -11.15
CA PRO A 58 5.43 -11.96 -10.18
C PRO A 58 6.90 -12.33 -10.05
N ILE A 59 7.39 -12.44 -8.81
CA ILE A 59 8.74 -12.93 -8.48
C ILE A 59 8.67 -14.31 -7.85
N GLN A 60 7.70 -14.52 -6.96
CA GLN A 60 7.47 -15.80 -6.27
C GLN A 60 5.97 -15.99 -6.06
N THR A 61 5.44 -17.15 -6.45
CA THR A 61 4.00 -17.47 -6.36
C THR A 61 3.63 -18.39 -5.20
N GLY A 62 4.63 -18.92 -4.48
CA GLY A 62 4.44 -19.77 -3.28
C GLY A 62 4.10 -18.97 -2.01
N ASN A 63 4.43 -19.50 -0.83
CA ASN A 63 4.34 -18.75 0.43
C ASN A 63 5.75 -18.35 0.90
N PRO A 64 6.12 -17.06 0.95
CA PRO A 64 5.26 -15.90 0.63
C PRO A 64 5.10 -15.66 -0.88
N ARG A 65 3.97 -15.04 -1.26
CA ARG A 65 3.77 -14.54 -2.63
C ARG A 65 4.44 -13.18 -2.73
N ILE A 66 5.33 -12.99 -3.69
CA ILE A 66 6.15 -11.79 -3.86
C ILE A 66 5.95 -11.26 -5.28
N TYR A 67 5.62 -9.97 -5.38
CA TYR A 67 5.47 -9.24 -6.63
C TYR A 67 6.31 -7.98 -6.58
N SER A 68 7.06 -7.66 -7.64
CA SER A 68 7.58 -6.30 -7.84
C SER A 68 6.46 -5.41 -8.36
N LEU A 69 6.49 -4.15 -7.97
CA LEU A 69 5.65 -3.09 -8.51
C LEU A 69 6.45 -2.27 -9.51
N ARG A 70 5.77 -1.76 -10.53
CA ARG A 70 6.33 -0.74 -11.44
C ARG A 70 6.70 0.51 -10.64
N ASP A 71 7.76 1.21 -11.04
CA ASP A 71 8.35 2.27 -10.21
C ASP A 71 7.41 3.45 -9.95
N ASP A 72 6.56 3.80 -10.92
CA ASP A 72 5.50 4.81 -10.79
C ASP A 72 4.32 4.33 -9.93
N ALA A 73 3.99 3.03 -9.98
CA ALA A 73 2.89 2.44 -9.22
C ALA A 73 3.28 2.20 -7.75
N GLY A 74 4.55 1.94 -7.47
CA GLY A 74 5.07 1.65 -6.12
C GLY A 74 4.60 2.67 -5.08
N PRO A 75 4.92 3.96 -5.23
CA PRO A 75 4.52 5.00 -4.31
C PRO A 75 3.00 5.10 -4.11
N VAL A 76 2.24 5.01 -5.21
CA VAL A 76 0.77 5.07 -5.21
C VAL A 76 0.19 3.93 -4.37
N ILE A 77 0.69 2.71 -4.56
CA ILE A 77 0.25 1.53 -3.81
C ILE A 77 0.69 1.60 -2.35
N GLY A 78 1.88 2.13 -2.06
CA GLY A 78 2.32 2.40 -0.69
C GLY A 78 1.33 3.29 0.06
N THR A 79 0.96 4.43 -0.51
CA THR A 79 -0.03 5.35 0.08
C THR A 79 -1.41 4.72 0.16
N TYR A 80 -1.85 3.97 -0.85
CA TYR A 80 -3.12 3.26 -0.80
C TYR A 80 -3.18 2.24 0.36
N LEU A 81 -2.09 1.50 0.63
CA LEU A 81 -2.03 0.57 1.76
C LEU A 81 -2.10 1.30 3.11
N ILE A 82 -1.57 2.53 3.19
CA ILE A 82 -1.74 3.41 4.36
C ILE A 82 -3.21 3.84 4.49
N LEU A 83 -3.83 4.29 3.40
CA LEU A 83 -5.23 4.69 3.35
C LEU A 83 -6.14 3.58 3.91
N ILE A 84 -5.97 2.34 3.44
CA ILE A 84 -6.84 1.22 3.85
C ILE A 84 -6.49 0.61 5.21
N ARG A 85 -5.45 1.11 5.89
CA ARG A 85 -5.14 0.65 7.25
C ARG A 85 -6.35 0.87 8.16
N ARG A 86 -6.80 -0.22 8.81
CA ARG A 86 -7.99 -0.26 9.69
C ARG A 86 -9.27 0.27 9.01
N ALA A 87 -9.35 0.22 7.68
CA ALA A 87 -10.53 0.65 6.97
C ALA A 87 -11.71 -0.31 7.17
N GLN A 88 -12.90 0.26 7.22
CA GLN A 88 -14.16 -0.46 7.07
C GLN A 88 -14.65 -0.31 5.62
N LYS A 89 -15.60 -1.16 5.21
CA LYS A 89 -16.17 -1.20 3.85
C LYS A 89 -15.07 -1.33 2.79
N MET A 90 -14.33 -2.44 2.84
CA MET A 90 -13.17 -2.65 1.97
C MET A 90 -13.50 -2.58 0.47
N ASP A 91 -14.70 -2.97 0.06
CA ASP A 91 -15.11 -2.92 -1.35
C ASP A 91 -15.05 -1.49 -1.92
N TYR A 92 -15.51 -0.49 -1.16
CA TYR A 92 -15.40 0.93 -1.55
C TYR A 92 -13.95 1.36 -1.83
N TRP A 93 -13.01 0.88 -1.03
CA TRP A 93 -11.59 1.25 -1.20
C TRP A 93 -10.95 0.49 -2.36
N ILE A 94 -11.37 -0.76 -2.59
CA ILE A 94 -10.95 -1.54 -3.76
C ILE A 94 -11.44 -0.89 -5.05
N ASP A 95 -12.69 -0.43 -5.08
CA ASP A 95 -13.24 0.31 -6.22
C ASP A 95 -12.44 1.59 -6.46
N PHE A 96 -12.16 2.35 -5.40
CA PHE A 96 -11.32 3.54 -5.49
C PHE A 96 -9.90 3.24 -6.01
N LEU A 97 -9.27 2.13 -5.61
CA LEU A 97 -7.97 1.74 -6.18
C LEU A 97 -8.06 1.52 -7.68
N ASN A 98 -9.14 0.89 -8.14
CA ASN A 98 -9.33 0.67 -9.57
C ASN A 98 -9.49 1.99 -10.34
N GLU A 99 -10.32 2.90 -9.86
CA GLU A 99 -10.50 4.24 -10.46
C GLU A 99 -9.18 5.01 -10.50
N LEU A 100 -8.40 4.96 -9.40
CA LEU A 100 -7.10 5.61 -9.29
C LEU A 100 -6.11 5.10 -10.35
N LEU A 101 -6.04 3.79 -10.58
CA LEU A 101 -5.11 3.18 -11.53
C LEU A 101 -5.59 3.23 -12.99
N MET A 102 -6.89 3.38 -13.23
CA MET A 102 -7.46 3.58 -14.56
C MET A 102 -7.36 5.04 -15.03
N GLY A 103 -6.84 5.94 -14.19
CA GLY A 103 -6.60 7.34 -14.54
C GLY A 103 -7.84 8.24 -14.42
N GLU A 104 -8.96 7.73 -13.90
CA GLU A 104 -10.17 8.52 -13.61
C GLU A 104 -9.87 9.65 -12.61
N HIS A 105 -8.82 9.48 -11.81
CA HIS A 105 -8.30 10.48 -10.88
C HIS A 105 -6.80 10.74 -11.10
N SER A 106 -6.37 11.02 -12.33
CA SER A 106 -4.95 11.18 -12.71
C SER A 106 -4.13 12.06 -11.75
N ARG A 107 -4.66 13.23 -11.35
CA ARG A 107 -4.02 14.14 -10.37
C ARG A 107 -3.88 13.53 -8.96
N LEU A 108 -4.79 12.64 -8.55
CA LEU A 108 -4.67 11.93 -7.28
C LEU A 108 -3.54 10.89 -7.30
N GLY A 109 -3.21 10.30 -8.45
CA GLY A 109 -2.08 9.39 -8.58
C GLY A 109 -0.75 10.05 -8.18
N GLU A 110 -0.45 11.20 -8.78
CA GLU A 110 0.74 12.00 -8.46
C GLU A 110 0.73 12.45 -6.99
N THR A 111 -0.42 12.91 -6.52
CA THR A 111 -0.58 13.34 -5.11
C THR A 111 -0.32 12.18 -4.15
N PHE A 112 -0.73 10.96 -4.48
CA PHE A 112 -0.50 9.77 -3.66
C PHE A 112 1.00 9.42 -3.58
N ALA A 113 1.75 9.58 -4.66
CA ALA A 113 3.20 9.40 -4.63
C ALA A 113 3.85 10.39 -3.65
N THR A 114 3.52 11.68 -3.76
CA THR A 114 3.99 12.74 -2.85
C THR A 114 3.61 12.48 -1.39
N PHE A 115 2.41 11.94 -1.14
CA PHE A 115 2.00 11.57 0.21
C PHE A 115 2.87 10.46 0.80
N LEU A 116 3.32 9.49 0.01
CA LEU A 116 4.18 8.43 0.55
C LEU A 116 5.50 9.02 1.04
N GLU A 117 6.12 9.87 0.23
CA GLU A 117 7.37 10.55 0.56
C GLU A 117 7.21 11.40 1.84
N THR A 118 6.14 12.20 1.89
CA THR A 118 5.82 13.01 3.06
C THR A 118 5.66 12.16 4.33
N ILE A 119 5.01 11.00 4.22
CA ILE A 119 4.81 10.10 5.36
C ILE A 119 6.13 9.47 5.82
N ILE A 120 6.99 9.09 4.86
CA ILE A 120 8.34 8.57 5.15
C ILE A 120 9.15 9.63 5.88
N ASP A 121 9.16 10.87 5.38
CA ASP A 121 9.95 11.96 5.95
C ASP A 121 9.46 12.35 7.34
N LEU A 122 8.14 12.51 7.54
CA LEU A 122 7.57 12.75 8.87
C LEU A 122 7.84 11.59 9.84
N SER A 123 7.92 10.36 9.33
CA SER A 123 8.23 9.19 10.16
C SER A 123 9.68 9.18 10.66
N LYS A 124 10.64 9.79 9.94
CA LYS A 124 12.05 9.88 10.37
C LYS A 124 12.21 10.70 11.65
N GLY A 125 11.36 11.73 11.84
CA GLY A 125 11.38 12.60 13.01
C GLY A 125 10.51 12.12 14.18
N ALA A 126 9.84 10.96 14.06
CA ALA A 126 8.89 10.46 15.04
C ALA A 126 9.37 9.13 15.66
N PRO A 127 8.91 8.76 16.86
CA PRO A 127 9.23 7.47 17.46
C PRO A 127 8.83 6.32 16.53
N ALA A 128 9.79 5.48 16.16
CA ALA A 128 9.56 4.26 15.42
C ALA A 128 9.12 3.13 16.38
N GLY A 129 8.08 2.38 16.01
CA GLY A 129 7.71 1.17 16.75
C GLY A 129 8.71 0.04 16.50
N LYS A 130 8.85 -0.91 17.45
CA LYS A 130 9.71 -2.10 17.26
C LYS A 130 9.36 -2.82 15.96
N GLY A 131 10.27 -2.78 14.98
CA GLY A 131 10.17 -3.52 13.71
C GLY A 131 9.34 -2.85 12.60
N TYR A 132 9.07 -1.55 12.67
CA TYR A 132 8.43 -0.77 11.59
C TYR A 132 9.33 0.39 11.15
N ASN A 133 9.47 0.59 9.84
CA ASN A 133 10.19 1.75 9.30
C ASN A 133 9.37 3.03 9.33
N LEU A 134 8.05 2.94 9.42
CA LEU A 134 7.16 4.10 9.54
C LEU A 134 6.63 4.24 10.97
N SER A 135 6.51 5.49 11.43
CA SER A 135 5.95 5.78 12.74
C SER A 135 4.47 5.39 12.80
N PRO A 136 4.03 4.55 13.76
CA PRO A 136 2.63 4.16 13.86
C PRO A 136 1.66 5.34 13.99
N THR A 137 2.09 6.42 14.66
CA THR A 137 1.30 7.64 14.84
C THR A 137 1.11 8.36 13.51
N VAL A 138 2.20 8.63 12.79
CA VAL A 138 2.15 9.28 11.45
C VAL A 138 1.25 8.48 10.51
N VAL A 139 1.48 7.17 10.40
CA VAL A 139 0.66 6.31 9.51
C VAL A 139 -0.82 6.34 9.91
N SER A 140 -1.14 6.36 11.21
CA SER A 140 -2.54 6.42 11.66
C SER A 140 -3.19 7.76 11.34
N SER A 141 -2.47 8.87 11.53
CA SER A 141 -2.95 10.22 11.19
C SER A 141 -3.23 10.36 9.70
N PHE A 142 -2.27 9.97 8.85
CA PHE A 142 -2.45 9.99 7.40
C PHE A 142 -3.56 9.05 6.93
N SER A 143 -3.62 7.84 7.50
CA SER A 143 -4.69 6.90 7.19
C SER A 143 -6.08 7.48 7.47
N SER A 144 -6.26 8.26 8.54
CA SER A 144 -7.52 8.93 8.84
C SER A 144 -7.78 10.12 7.92
N ALA A 145 -6.79 10.99 7.74
CA ALA A 145 -6.89 12.19 6.90
C ALA A 145 -7.20 11.85 5.44
N LEU A 146 -6.48 10.88 4.87
CA LEU A 146 -6.69 10.42 3.49
C LEU A 146 -8.10 9.86 3.29
N LYS A 147 -8.62 9.10 4.26
CA LYS A 147 -10.00 8.58 4.16
C LYS A 147 -11.03 9.70 4.10
N VAL A 148 -10.84 10.77 4.90
CA VAL A 148 -11.74 11.93 4.88
C VAL A 148 -11.60 12.67 3.56
N LEU A 149 -10.37 12.97 3.14
CA LEU A 149 -10.07 13.65 1.88
C LEU A 149 -10.76 12.96 0.70
N ILE A 150 -10.53 11.65 0.51
CA ILE A 150 -11.09 10.90 -0.62
C ILE A 150 -12.61 10.85 -0.56
N LYS A 151 -13.21 10.66 0.62
CA LYS A 151 -14.67 10.69 0.76
C LYS A 151 -15.27 12.06 0.43
N THR A 152 -14.55 13.14 0.72
CA THR A 152 -15.00 14.49 0.37
C THR A 152 -14.88 14.71 -1.14
N LEU A 153 -13.76 14.29 -1.74
CA LEU A 153 -13.55 14.44 -3.19
C LEU A 153 -14.53 13.62 -4.04
N LYS A 154 -14.86 12.38 -3.63
CA LYS A 154 -15.82 11.52 -4.36
C LYS A 154 -17.30 11.89 -4.17
N LYS A 155 -17.60 12.85 -3.28
CA LYS A 155 -18.97 13.36 -3.09
C LYS A 155 -19.30 14.52 -4.03
N TYR A 156 -18.27 15.11 -4.63
CA TYR A 156 -18.38 16.01 -5.77
C TYR A 156 -18.21 15.20 -7.06
#